data_AF-A0A7G8Z9A9-F1
#
_entry.id   AF-A0A7G8Z9A9-F1
#
_cell.length_a   1.000
_cell.length_b   1.000
_cell.length_c   1.000
_cell.angle_alpha   90.00
_cell.angle_beta   90.00
_cell.angle_gamma   90.00
#
_symmetry.space_group_name_H-M   'P 1'
#
loop_
_entity.id
_entity.type
_entity.pdbx_description
1 polymer ?
#
loop_
_entity_poly.entity_id
_entity_poly.type
_entity_poly.pdbx_seq_one_letter_code
_entity_poly.pdbx_strand_id
1 'polypeptide(L)'
;MEFFSKIACVAFNYNDLVEMHETLQVLFNELLSDNCIQDLIMQKLSAVRRLSSVIIRLIFVTLISVVIPPSIFILRSHRKLDLLGENNTEFIAAHLKALPAIYPWSVTSVNFFFLCQYFFEVYSTVLLSCVHSGIDSLFLFYIFQMMSELRAMSYRLEILMKHDDYLKVIRICVSKYQKLMRCRDILQFIYGPIIVWMLLTSAVVLCTLTFQMSQVSINYFPLVFSMRVQKCCKLFCTHGEDPF
;
A
#
# COMPACT_ATOMS: atom_id res chain seq x y z
N MET A 1 2.23 7.99 -13.10
CA MET A 1 3.54 8.62 -12.85
C MET A 1 4.16 8.19 -11.53
N GLU A 2 3.42 8.25 -10.42
CA GLU A 2 3.95 7.91 -9.07
C GLU A 2 4.65 6.55 -9.00
N PHE A 3 4.05 5.54 -9.60
CA PHE A 3 4.56 4.17 -9.60
C PHE A 3 5.93 4.05 -10.26
N PHE A 4 6.09 4.64 -11.44
CA PHE A 4 7.36 4.61 -12.18
C PHE A 4 8.46 5.37 -11.43
N SER A 5 8.10 6.46 -10.74
CA SER A 5 9.01 7.19 -9.86
C SER A 5 9.47 6.31 -8.68
N LYS A 6 8.54 5.64 -7.98
CA LYS A 6 8.87 4.69 -6.89
C LYS A 6 9.80 3.58 -7.37
N ILE A 7 9.50 2.94 -8.51
CA ILE A 7 10.34 1.87 -9.06
C ILE A 7 11.71 2.39 -9.48
N ALA A 8 11.77 3.53 -10.18
CA ALA A 8 13.04 4.10 -10.63
C ALA A 8 13.93 4.50 -9.44
N CYS A 9 13.36 5.10 -8.39
CA CYS A 9 14.09 5.45 -7.17
C CYS A 9 14.67 4.21 -6.47
N VAL A 10 13.89 3.12 -6.37
CA VAL A 10 14.35 1.86 -5.77
C VAL A 10 15.41 1.19 -6.64
N ALA A 11 15.23 1.16 -7.96
CA ALA A 11 16.17 0.56 -8.90
C ALA A 11 17.50 1.32 -8.95
N PHE A 12 17.47 2.65 -8.89
CA PHE A 12 18.67 3.48 -8.96
C PHE A 12 19.51 3.42 -7.68
N ASN A 13 18.85 3.39 -6.51
CA ASN A 13 19.53 3.34 -5.20
C ASN A 13 19.59 1.91 -4.65
N TYR A 14 19.56 0.90 -5.51
CA TYR A 14 19.50 -0.51 -5.11
C TYR A 14 20.68 -0.90 -4.21
N ASN A 15 21.90 -0.47 -4.53
CA ASN A 15 23.09 -0.81 -3.75
C ASN A 15 23.01 -0.27 -2.31
N ASP A 16 22.60 0.98 -2.15
CA ASP A 16 22.44 1.60 -0.82
C ASP A 16 21.30 0.94 -0.04
N LEU A 17 20.23 0.53 -0.73
CA LEU A 17 19.11 -0.20 -0.13
C LEU A 17 19.53 -1.59 0.35
N VAL A 18 20.39 -2.30 -0.40
CA VAL A 18 20.97 -3.59 0.00
C VAL A 18 21.88 -3.41 1.20
N GLU A 19 22.78 -2.42 1.20
CA GLU A 19 23.64 -2.12 2.35
C GLU A 19 22.81 -1.85 3.62
N MET A 20 21.74 -1.06 3.49
CA MET A 20 20.80 -0.78 4.57
C MET A 20 20.10 -2.06 5.04
N HIS A 21 19.59 -2.88 4.12
CA HIS A 21 18.89 -4.13 4.43
C HIS A 21 19.78 -5.09 5.21
N GLU A 22 21.01 -5.33 4.74
CA GLU A 22 21.97 -6.21 5.40
C GLU A 22 22.35 -5.69 6.79
N THR A 23 22.64 -4.39 6.91
CA THR A 23 22.99 -3.76 8.19
C THR A 23 21.85 -3.92 9.20
N LEU A 24 20.62 -3.66 8.77
CA LEU A 24 19.45 -3.70 9.63
C LEU A 24 19.05 -5.15 9.98
N GLN A 25 19.24 -6.09 9.07
CA GLN A 25 19.05 -7.52 9.32
C GLN A 25 20.01 -8.05 10.38
N VAL A 26 21.30 -7.68 10.30
CA VAL A 26 22.31 -8.07 11.30
C VAL A 26 21.95 -7.51 12.67
N LEU A 27 21.59 -6.23 12.75
CA LEU A 27 21.15 -5.60 14.01
C LEU A 27 19.92 -6.31 14.59
N PHE A 28 18.90 -6.52 13.75
CA PHE A 28 17.65 -7.14 14.17
C PHE A 28 17.82 -8.61 14.61
N ASN A 29 18.72 -9.36 13.97
CA ASN A 29 19.01 -10.73 14.35
C ASN A 29 19.76 -10.78 15.70
N GLU A 30 20.70 -9.86 15.93
CA GLU A 30 21.35 -9.69 17.23
C GLU A 30 20.32 -9.32 18.30
N LEU A 31 19.33 -8.50 17.96
CA LEU A 31 18.24 -8.12 18.86
C LEU A 31 17.33 -9.29 19.23
N LEU A 32 17.02 -10.15 18.26
CA LEU A 32 16.21 -11.36 18.47
C LEU A 32 16.92 -12.44 19.29
N SER A 33 18.25 -12.42 19.36
CA SER A 33 19.01 -13.37 20.20
C SER A 33 18.82 -13.14 21.70
N ASP A 34 18.28 -11.99 22.10
CA ASP A 34 18.00 -11.64 23.49
C ASP A 34 16.55 -12.03 23.86
N ASN A 35 16.39 -13.16 24.56
CA ASN A 35 15.09 -13.73 24.92
C ASN A 35 14.14 -12.73 25.62
N CYS A 36 14.67 -11.81 26.42
CA CYS A 36 13.86 -10.82 27.14
C CYS A 36 13.25 -9.77 26.19
N ILE A 37 14.00 -9.36 25.16
CA ILE A 37 13.57 -8.36 24.19
C ILE A 37 12.75 -9.01 23.07
N GLN A 38 13.03 -10.28 22.76
CA GLN A 38 12.32 -11.06 21.75
C GLN A 38 10.80 -11.05 21.96
N ASP A 39 10.32 -11.32 23.17
CA ASP A 39 8.88 -11.33 23.46
C ASP A 39 8.23 -9.96 23.24
N LEU A 40 8.92 -8.89 23.67
CA LEU A 40 8.48 -7.51 23.47
C LEU A 40 8.40 -7.15 21.98
N ILE A 41 9.37 -7.60 21.17
CA ILE A 41 9.40 -7.37 19.72
C ILE A 41 8.33 -8.20 19.03
N MET A 42 8.15 -9.46 19.40
CA MET A 42 7.17 -10.36 18.81
C MET A 42 5.75 -9.83 18.96
N GLN A 43 5.41 -9.26 20.13
CA GLN A 43 4.13 -8.61 20.34
C GLN A 43 3.94 -7.44 19.35
N LYS A 44 4.93 -6.58 19.17
CA LYS A 44 4.84 -5.47 18.22
C LYS A 44 4.84 -5.90 16.76
N LEU A 45 5.61 -6.95 16.43
CA LEU A 45 5.64 -7.54 15.10
C LEU A 45 4.25 -8.06 14.73
N SER A 46 3.51 -8.64 15.69
CA SER A 46 2.13 -9.07 15.48
C SER A 46 1.20 -7.90 15.13
N ALA A 47 1.39 -6.73 15.75
CA ALA A 47 0.62 -5.52 15.46
C ALA A 47 0.94 -4.99 14.05
N VAL A 48 2.22 -4.89 13.67
CA VAL A 48 2.62 -4.45 12.32
C VAL A 48 2.15 -5.43 11.25
N ARG A 49 2.27 -6.74 11.50
CA ARG A 49 1.75 -7.77 10.60
C ARG A 49 0.23 -7.67 10.45
N ARG A 50 -0.50 -7.42 11.54
CA ARG A 50 -1.95 -7.20 11.50
C ARG A 50 -2.29 -5.97 10.66
N LEU A 51 -1.58 -4.86 10.83
CA LEU A 51 -1.78 -3.64 10.03
C LEU A 51 -1.50 -3.88 8.54
N SER A 52 -0.37 -4.49 8.20
CA SER A 52 -0.03 -4.86 6.80
C SER A 52 -1.09 -5.78 6.21
N SER A 53 -1.54 -6.80 6.95
CA SER A 53 -2.61 -7.70 6.51
C SER A 53 -3.95 -6.99 6.30
N VAL A 54 -4.30 -6.00 7.13
CA VAL A 54 -5.48 -5.16 6.92
C VAL A 54 -5.33 -4.35 5.63
N ILE A 55 -4.19 -3.68 5.42
CA ILE A 55 -3.92 -2.89 4.20
C ILE A 55 -4.03 -3.78 2.95
N ILE A 56 -3.39 -4.95 2.96
CA ILE A 56 -3.44 -5.90 1.85
C ILE A 56 -4.90 -6.30 1.56
N ARG A 57 -5.68 -6.68 2.59
CA ARG A 57 -7.10 -7.03 2.42
C ARG A 57 -7.92 -5.87 1.86
N LEU A 58 -7.68 -4.64 2.32
CA LEU A 58 -8.35 -3.45 1.80
C LEU A 58 -8.07 -3.25 0.30
N ILE A 59 -6.81 -3.44 -0.12
CA ILE A 59 -6.40 -3.33 -1.53
C ILE A 59 -7.07 -4.41 -2.39
N PHE A 60 -7.15 -5.65 -1.91
CA PHE A 60 -7.88 -6.70 -2.63
C PHE A 60 -9.38 -6.37 -2.78
N VAL A 61 -10.02 -5.87 -1.72
CA VAL A 61 -11.43 -5.46 -1.76
C VAL A 61 -11.64 -4.31 -2.75
N THR A 62 -10.77 -3.30 -2.76
CA THR A 62 -10.88 -2.19 -3.71
C THR A 62 -10.67 -2.68 -5.14
N LEU A 63 -9.69 -3.55 -5.42
CA LEU A 63 -9.48 -4.15 -6.74
C LEU A 63 -10.72 -4.92 -7.22
N ILE A 64 -11.31 -5.75 -6.36
CA ILE A 64 -12.53 -6.49 -6.68
C ILE A 64 -13.68 -5.52 -7.01
N SER A 65 -13.85 -4.44 -6.24
CA SER A 65 -14.86 -3.42 -6.53
C SER A 65 -14.63 -2.63 -7.82
N VAL A 66 -13.40 -2.57 -8.33
CA VAL A 66 -13.08 -1.96 -9.63
C VAL A 66 -13.40 -2.91 -10.78
N VAL A 67 -13.07 -4.19 -10.63
CA VAL A 67 -13.12 -5.19 -11.72
C VAL A 67 -14.52 -5.79 -11.89
N ILE A 68 -15.28 -5.99 -10.82
CA ILE A 68 -16.60 -6.63 -10.89
C ILE A 68 -17.61 -5.80 -11.72
N PRO A 69 -17.79 -4.48 -11.50
CA PRO A 69 -18.78 -3.69 -12.25
C PRO A 69 -18.61 -3.73 -13.78
N PRO A 70 -17.41 -3.53 -14.36
CA PRO A 70 -17.22 -3.65 -15.81
C PRO A 70 -17.44 -5.10 -16.28
N SER A 71 -17.02 -6.10 -15.50
CA SER A 71 -17.25 -7.52 -15.84
C SER A 71 -18.74 -7.87 -15.93
N ILE A 72 -19.55 -7.42 -14.96
CA ILE A 72 -21.01 -7.61 -14.96
C ILE A 72 -21.64 -6.86 -16.14
N PHE A 73 -21.17 -5.66 -16.45
CA PHE A 73 -21.68 -4.88 -17.57
C PHE A 73 -21.34 -5.53 -18.92
N ILE A 74 -20.11 -6.06 -19.10
CA ILE A 74 -19.71 -6.82 -20.29
C ILE A 74 -20.65 -8.03 -20.48
N LEU A 75 -20.87 -8.82 -19.43
CA LEU A 75 -21.77 -9.99 -19.48
C LEU A 75 -23.21 -9.61 -19.82
N ARG A 76 -23.73 -8.50 -19.27
CA ARG A 76 -25.05 -7.97 -19.62
C ARG A 76 -25.09 -7.44 -21.05
N SER A 77 -24.02 -6.80 -21.51
CA SER A 77 -23.93 -6.23 -22.86
C SER A 77 -23.94 -7.32 -23.92
N HIS A 78 -23.23 -8.44 -23.73
CA HIS A 78 -23.31 -9.59 -24.63
C HIS A 78 -24.73 -10.14 -24.75
N ARG A 79 -25.44 -10.33 -23.62
CA ARG A 79 -26.84 -10.79 -23.64
C ARG A 79 -27.80 -9.79 -24.30
N LYS A 80 -27.51 -8.49 -24.23
CA LYS A 80 -28.35 -7.44 -24.81
C LYS A 80 -28.04 -7.20 -26.29
N LEU A 81 -26.81 -7.47 -26.72
CA LEU A 81 -26.35 -7.38 -28.11
C LEU A 81 -26.98 -8.48 -28.98
N ASP A 82 -27.14 -9.69 -28.44
CA ASP A 82 -27.91 -10.79 -29.09
C ASP A 82 -29.38 -10.42 -29.36
N LEU A 83 -29.93 -9.39 -28.68
CA LEU A 83 -31.34 -9.01 -28.75
C LEU A 83 -31.63 -7.73 -29.55
N LEU A 84 -30.64 -6.86 -29.86
CA LEU A 84 -30.93 -5.50 -30.34
C LEU A 84 -30.30 -5.06 -31.67
N GLY A 85 -29.40 -5.83 -32.27
CA GLY A 85 -28.87 -5.50 -33.60
C GLY A 85 -27.94 -4.26 -33.64
N GLU A 86 -26.92 -4.38 -34.48
CA GLU A 86 -25.73 -3.57 -34.82
C GLU A 86 -25.65 -2.04 -34.54
N ASN A 87 -26.75 -1.31 -34.32
CA ASN A 87 -26.76 0.15 -34.44
C ASN A 87 -26.31 0.96 -33.20
N ASN A 88 -26.06 0.34 -32.04
CA ASN A 88 -25.67 1.06 -30.80
C ASN A 88 -24.30 0.66 -30.21
N THR A 89 -23.45 0.01 -31.02
CA THR A 89 -22.23 -0.67 -30.57
C THR A 89 -21.11 0.29 -30.14
N GLU A 90 -21.04 1.48 -30.75
CA GLU A 90 -20.00 2.48 -30.46
C GLU A 90 -20.13 3.14 -29.07
N PHE A 91 -21.36 3.41 -28.62
CA PHE A 91 -21.61 4.07 -27.33
C PHE A 91 -21.31 3.14 -26.13
N ILE A 92 -21.50 1.83 -26.33
CA ILE A 92 -21.27 0.78 -25.33
C ILE A 92 -19.77 0.51 -25.17
N ALA A 93 -19.01 0.45 -26.27
CA ALA A 93 -17.56 0.20 -26.23
C ALA A 93 -16.77 1.33 -25.55
N ALA A 94 -17.22 2.59 -25.69
CA ALA A 94 -16.59 3.73 -25.03
C ALA A 94 -16.72 3.70 -23.49
N HIS A 95 -17.83 3.16 -22.96
CA HIS A 95 -18.11 3.08 -21.52
C HIS A 95 -17.53 1.84 -20.83
N LEU A 96 -16.95 0.91 -21.59
CA LEU A 96 -16.59 -0.43 -21.12
C LEU A 96 -15.11 -0.61 -20.75
N LYS A 97 -14.33 0.47 -20.82
CA LYS A 97 -12.89 0.44 -20.51
C LYS A 97 -12.68 0.42 -18.99
N ALA A 98 -11.80 -0.46 -18.50
CA ALA A 98 -11.46 -0.51 -17.08
C ALA A 98 -10.60 0.70 -16.67
N LEU A 99 -9.84 1.24 -17.63
CA LEU A 99 -9.03 2.44 -17.47
C LEU A 99 -9.42 3.48 -18.54
N PRO A 100 -9.42 4.79 -18.23
CA PRO A 100 -9.63 5.85 -19.21
C PRO A 100 -8.38 6.03 -20.10
N ALA A 101 -8.05 5.00 -20.89
CA ALA A 101 -6.91 4.97 -21.79
C ALA A 101 -7.33 5.19 -23.26
N ILE A 102 -6.50 5.95 -23.97
CA ILE A 102 -6.63 6.22 -25.40
C ILE A 102 -5.75 5.21 -26.12
N TYR A 103 -6.35 4.44 -27.01
CA TYR A 103 -5.64 3.45 -27.83
C TYR A 103 -5.67 3.89 -29.29
N PRO A 104 -4.62 3.60 -30.07
CA PRO A 104 -4.53 4.02 -31.48
C PRO A 104 -5.47 3.23 -32.41
N TRP A 105 -6.14 2.19 -31.93
CA TRP A 105 -7.13 1.42 -32.67
C TRP A 105 -8.56 1.72 -32.20
N SER A 106 -9.51 1.73 -33.13
CA SER A 106 -10.94 1.93 -32.85
C SER A 106 -11.53 0.66 -32.26
N VAL A 107 -12.02 0.73 -31.03
CA VAL A 107 -12.78 -0.35 -30.39
C VAL A 107 -14.24 -0.20 -30.80
N THR A 108 -14.58 -0.72 -31.98
CA THR A 108 -15.91 -0.55 -32.59
C THR A 108 -16.87 -1.70 -32.28
N SER A 109 -16.39 -2.86 -31.84
CA SER A 109 -17.25 -4.00 -31.49
C SER A 109 -16.70 -4.88 -30.35
N VAL A 110 -17.60 -5.62 -29.70
CA VAL A 110 -17.29 -6.56 -28.62
C VAL A 110 -16.69 -7.86 -29.20
N ASN A 111 -15.49 -7.76 -29.76
CA ASN A 111 -14.76 -8.87 -30.38
C ASN A 111 -13.74 -9.49 -29.41
N PHE A 112 -13.17 -10.66 -29.77
CA PHE A 112 -12.10 -11.32 -29.01
C PHE A 112 -10.94 -10.37 -28.67
N PHE A 113 -10.57 -9.48 -29.59
CA PHE A 113 -9.54 -8.47 -29.38
C PHE A 113 -9.85 -7.51 -28.21
N PHE A 114 -11.12 -7.12 -28.06
CA PHE A 114 -11.57 -6.30 -26.93
C PHE A 114 -11.44 -7.05 -25.60
N LEU A 115 -11.76 -8.34 -25.58
CA LEU A 115 -11.62 -9.18 -24.39
C LEU A 115 -10.14 -9.34 -23.99
N CYS A 116 -9.24 -9.56 -24.94
CA CYS A 116 -7.80 -9.59 -24.69
C CYS A 116 -7.28 -8.27 -24.11
N GLN A 117 -7.72 -7.14 -24.66
CA GLN A 117 -7.36 -5.82 -24.13
C GLN A 117 -7.87 -5.62 -22.70
N TYR A 118 -9.12 -5.97 -22.42
CA TYR A 118 -9.69 -5.89 -21.08
C TYR A 118 -8.91 -6.76 -20.07
N PHE A 119 -8.59 -8.00 -20.43
CA PHE A 119 -7.76 -8.86 -19.57
C PHE A 119 -6.37 -8.28 -19.35
N PHE A 120 -5.76 -7.70 -20.37
CA PHE A 120 -4.48 -7.03 -20.25
C PHE A 120 -4.54 -5.82 -19.31
N GLU A 121 -5.60 -5.00 -19.39
CA GLU A 121 -5.83 -3.87 -18.49
C GLU A 121 -6.00 -4.31 -17.03
N VAL A 122 -6.83 -5.35 -16.80
CA VAL A 122 -7.06 -5.91 -15.46
C VAL A 122 -5.77 -6.51 -14.90
N TYR A 123 -5.06 -7.30 -15.70
CA TYR A 123 -3.80 -7.93 -15.30
C TYR A 123 -2.75 -6.88 -14.93
N SER A 124 -2.57 -5.86 -15.77
CA SER A 124 -1.66 -4.74 -15.52
C SER A 124 -2.03 -4.01 -14.23
N THR A 125 -3.32 -3.73 -14.00
CA THR A 125 -3.81 -3.06 -12.80
C THR A 125 -3.52 -3.87 -11.52
N VAL A 126 -3.72 -5.18 -11.57
CA VAL A 126 -3.42 -6.08 -10.45
C VAL A 126 -1.93 -6.07 -10.16
N LEU A 127 -1.09 -6.24 -11.18
CA LEU A 127 0.38 -6.23 -11.02
C LEU A 127 0.88 -4.92 -10.42
N LEU A 128 0.42 -3.78 -10.95
CA LEU A 128 0.79 -2.45 -10.44
C LEU A 128 0.40 -2.28 -8.96
N SER A 129 -0.78 -2.77 -8.59
CA SER A 129 -1.27 -2.70 -7.21
C SER A 129 -0.49 -3.61 -6.26
N CYS A 130 -0.14 -4.82 -6.69
CA CYS A 130 0.73 -5.73 -5.95
C CYS A 130 2.11 -5.13 -5.69
N VAL A 131 2.75 -4.56 -6.73
CA VAL A 131 4.06 -3.93 -6.57
C VAL A 131 3.99 -2.71 -5.65
N HIS A 132 2.97 -1.85 -5.80
CA HIS A 132 2.79 -0.68 -4.95
C HIS A 132 2.64 -1.07 -3.47
N SER A 133 1.73 -2.00 -3.18
CA SER A 133 1.51 -2.50 -1.81
C SER A 133 2.73 -3.20 -1.22
N GLY A 134 3.52 -3.88 -2.05
CA GLY A 134 4.78 -4.51 -1.66
C GLY A 134 5.82 -3.48 -1.23
N ILE A 135 6.02 -2.41 -2.01
CA ILE A 135 6.96 -1.33 -1.68
C ILE A 135 6.56 -0.63 -0.38
N ASP A 136 5.28 -0.33 -0.19
CA ASP A 136 4.79 0.34 1.02
C ASP A 136 4.92 -0.56 2.25
N SER A 137 4.69 -1.88 2.10
CA SER A 137 4.88 -2.85 3.19
C SER A 137 6.36 -3.02 3.56
N LEU A 138 7.27 -3.05 2.58
CA LEU A 138 8.71 -3.11 2.81
C LEU A 138 9.21 -1.86 3.54
N PHE A 139 8.73 -0.68 3.14
CA PHE A 139 9.06 0.57 3.82
C PHE A 139 8.62 0.55 5.29
N LEU A 140 7.38 0.12 5.55
CA LEU A 140 6.86 -0.01 6.91
C LEU A 140 7.67 -1.01 7.75
N PHE A 141 8.14 -2.09 7.13
CA PHE A 141 8.98 -3.09 7.77
C PHE A 141 10.35 -2.51 8.18
N TYR A 142 10.99 -1.71 7.33
CA TYR A 142 12.24 -1.03 7.69
C TYR A 142 12.08 -0.05 8.84
N ILE A 143 11.03 0.77 8.82
CA ILE A 143 10.72 1.66 9.96
C ILE A 143 10.53 0.84 11.22
N PHE A 144 9.79 -0.27 11.14
CA PHE A 144 9.57 -1.13 12.29
C PHE A 144 10.89 -1.67 12.87
N GLN A 145 11.79 -2.18 12.03
CA GLN A 145 13.10 -2.67 12.46
C GLN A 145 13.92 -1.57 13.15
N MET A 146 13.98 -0.36 12.58
CA MET A 146 14.71 0.75 13.20
C MET A 146 14.09 1.16 14.54
N MET A 147 12.75 1.20 14.62
CA MET A 147 12.03 1.54 15.85
C MET A 147 12.20 0.47 16.94
N SER A 148 12.30 -0.82 16.57
CA SER A 148 12.57 -1.88 17.54
C SER A 148 13.98 -1.76 18.13
N GLU A 149 14.99 -1.49 17.29
CA GLU A 149 16.37 -1.27 17.74
C GLU A 149 16.46 -0.09 18.72
N LEU A 150 15.89 1.07 18.37
CA LEU A 150 15.90 2.24 19.24
C LEU A 150 15.23 1.96 20.59
N ARG A 151 14.08 1.27 20.58
CA ARG A 151 13.36 0.95 21.82
C ARG A 151 14.15 -0.03 22.68
N ALA A 152 14.81 -1.02 22.07
CA ALA A 152 15.65 -1.94 22.80
C ALA A 152 16.88 -1.26 23.41
N MET A 153 17.52 -0.35 22.68
CA MET A 153 18.62 0.47 23.22
C MET A 153 18.15 1.33 24.40
N SER A 154 16.97 1.95 24.29
CA SER A 154 16.37 2.73 25.37
C SER A 154 16.12 1.88 26.62
N TYR A 155 15.56 0.68 26.45
CA TYR A 155 15.31 -0.25 27.56
C TYR A 155 16.61 -0.69 28.24
N ARG A 156 17.64 -1.02 27.46
CA ARG A 156 18.97 -1.38 27.98
C ARG A 156 19.60 -0.23 28.76
N LEU A 157 19.47 1.01 28.29
CA LEU A 157 19.98 2.19 29.00
C LEU A 157 19.26 2.41 30.34
N GLU A 158 17.94 2.23 30.37
CA GLU A 158 17.11 2.41 31.58
C GLU A 158 17.46 1.41 32.69
N ILE A 159 17.67 0.14 32.34
CA ILE A 159 18.05 -0.92 33.29
C ILE A 159 19.47 -0.69 33.82
N LEU A 160 20.37 -0.22 32.95
CA LEU A 160 21.79 -0.12 33.25
C LEU A 160 22.16 1.09 34.12
N MET A 161 21.30 2.11 34.21
CA MET A 161 21.45 3.16 35.23
C MET A 161 21.50 2.61 36.68
N LYS A 162 21.23 1.31 36.88
CA LYS A 162 21.32 0.62 38.17
C LYS A 162 22.60 -0.21 38.40
N HIS A 163 23.52 -0.33 37.44
CA HIS A 163 24.70 -1.22 37.54
C HIS A 163 26.04 -0.56 37.16
N ASP A 164 27.15 -1.04 37.74
CA ASP A 164 28.50 -0.43 37.65
C ASP A 164 29.19 -0.50 36.27
N ASP A 165 28.79 -1.42 35.37
CA ASP A 165 29.40 -1.60 34.04
C ASP A 165 28.80 -0.71 32.94
N TYR A 166 28.35 0.49 33.30
CA TYR A 166 27.54 1.34 32.43
C TYR A 166 28.27 1.85 31.17
N LEU A 167 29.58 2.13 31.28
CA LEU A 167 30.39 2.67 30.18
C LEU A 167 30.48 1.73 28.97
N LYS A 168 30.57 0.41 29.22
CA LYS A 168 30.74 -0.57 28.14
C LYS A 168 29.48 -0.67 27.28
N VAL A 169 28.31 -0.68 27.91
CA VAL A 169 27.03 -0.77 27.19
C VAL A 169 26.70 0.54 26.49
N ILE A 170 26.99 1.70 27.11
CA ILE A 170 26.83 3.00 26.45
C ILE A 170 27.65 3.02 25.15
N ARG A 171 28.90 2.54 25.19
CA ARG A 171 29.76 2.47 23.99
C ARG A 171 29.13 1.61 22.88
N ILE A 172 28.56 0.46 23.24
CA ILE A 172 27.87 -0.44 22.30
C ILE A 172 26.61 0.23 21.73
N CYS A 173 25.78 0.83 22.59
CA CYS A 173 24.56 1.55 22.18
C CYS A 173 24.88 2.70 21.23
N VAL A 174 25.90 3.52 21.53
CA VAL A 174 26.34 4.61 20.65
C VAL A 174 26.82 4.08 19.30
N SER A 175 27.60 3.00 19.28
CA SER A 175 28.06 2.39 18.03
C SER A 175 26.89 1.87 17.18
N LYS A 176 25.91 1.21 17.78
CA LYS A 176 24.70 0.75 17.07
C LYS A 176 23.83 1.92 16.60
N TYR A 177 23.69 2.95 17.43
CA TYR A 177 22.95 4.16 17.07
C TYR A 177 23.55 4.89 15.87
N GLN A 178 24.89 4.96 15.77
CA GLN A 178 25.57 5.52 14.60
C GLN A 178 25.24 4.76 13.31
N LYS A 179 25.27 3.42 13.35
CA LYS A 179 24.86 2.58 12.20
C LYS A 179 23.40 2.82 11.82
N LEU A 180 22.54 2.96 12.83
CA LEU A 180 21.12 3.19 12.62
C LEU A 180 20.82 4.57 12.03
N MET A 181 21.55 5.60 12.45
CA MET A 181 21.47 6.94 11.86
C MET A 181 21.87 6.93 10.39
N ARG A 182 22.92 6.19 10.01
CA ARG A 182 23.27 5.99 8.60
C ARG A 182 22.14 5.31 7.81
N CYS A 183 21.53 4.26 8.38
CA CYS A 183 20.39 3.59 7.75
C CYS A 183 19.18 4.53 7.57
N ARG A 184 18.90 5.38 8.57
CA ARG A 184 17.85 6.40 8.50
C ARG A 184 18.12 7.41 7.38
N ASP A 185 19.35 7.88 7.24
CA ASP A 185 19.71 8.86 6.22
C ASP A 185 19.53 8.30 4.80
N ILE A 186 19.94 7.04 4.58
CA ILE A 186 19.67 6.30 3.33
C ILE A 186 18.16 6.17 3.09
N LEU A 187 17.40 5.73 4.12
CA LEU A 187 15.95 5.57 4.01
C LEU A 187 15.26 6.89 3.69
N GLN A 188 15.65 7.98 4.35
CA GLN A 188 15.08 9.31 4.13
C GLN A 188 15.45 9.86 2.75
N PHE A 189 16.66 9.61 2.26
CA PHE A 189 17.06 10.02 0.92
C PHE A 189 16.21 9.34 -0.17
N ILE A 190 15.95 8.03 -0.02
CA ILE A 190 15.17 7.25 -0.99
C ILE A 190 13.67 7.52 -0.86
N TYR A 191 13.12 7.42 0.36
CA TYR A 191 11.68 7.47 0.59
C TYR A 191 11.14 8.88 0.92
N GLY A 192 11.99 9.82 1.30
CA GLY A 192 11.56 11.20 1.60
C GLY A 192 10.81 11.85 0.43
N PRO A 193 11.37 11.89 -0.79
CA PRO A 193 10.67 12.41 -1.96
C PRO A 193 9.39 11.64 -2.28
N ILE A 194 9.39 10.31 -2.09
CA ILE A 194 8.25 9.43 -2.33
C ILE A 194 7.07 9.81 -1.42
N ILE A 195 7.33 10.05 -0.13
CA ILE A 195 6.30 10.43 0.84
C ILE A 195 5.74 11.81 0.53
N VAL A 196 6.60 12.79 0.24
CA VAL A 196 6.16 14.15 -0.13
C VAL A 196 5.26 14.10 -1.36
N TRP A 197 5.65 13.32 -2.37
CA TRP A 197 4.86 13.15 -3.57
C TRP A 197 3.52 12.47 -3.27
N MET A 198 3.51 11.40 -2.47
CA MET A 198 2.29 10.71 -2.05
C MET A 198 1.33 11.63 -1.28
N LEU A 199 1.84 12.48 -0.39
CA LEU A 199 1.03 13.46 0.34
C LEU A 199 0.41 14.49 -0.62
N LEU A 200 1.20 15.00 -1.58
CA LEU A 200 0.70 15.94 -2.57
C LEU A 200 -0.41 15.34 -3.42
N THR A 201 -0.22 14.13 -3.94
CA THR A 201 -1.21 13.52 -4.83
C THR A 201 -2.45 13.04 -4.10
N SER A 202 -2.30 12.54 -2.87
CA SER A 202 -3.46 12.23 -2.02
C SER A 202 -4.29 13.47 -1.69
N ALA A 203 -3.66 14.63 -1.45
CA ALA A 203 -4.37 15.90 -1.27
C ALA A 203 -5.15 16.28 -2.53
N VAL A 204 -4.52 16.23 -3.71
CA VAL A 204 -5.20 16.52 -4.99
C VAL A 204 -6.37 15.56 -5.22
N VAL A 205 -6.16 14.25 -5.01
CA VAL A 205 -7.22 13.24 -5.15
C VAL A 205 -8.38 13.53 -4.20
N LEU A 206 -8.12 13.80 -2.92
CA LEU A 206 -9.15 14.15 -1.94
C LEU A 206 -9.93 15.40 -2.38
N CYS A 207 -9.26 16.45 -2.86
CA CYS A 207 -9.92 17.64 -3.38
C CYS A 207 -10.83 17.33 -4.58
N THR A 208 -10.35 16.52 -5.54
CA THR A 208 -11.17 16.13 -6.70
C THR A 208 -12.37 15.27 -6.30
N LEU A 209 -12.21 14.36 -5.32
CA LEU A 209 -13.29 13.55 -4.81
C LEU A 209 -14.34 14.42 -4.10
N THR A 210 -13.93 15.38 -3.27
CA THR A 210 -14.86 16.32 -2.63
C THR A 210 -15.65 17.12 -3.66
N PHE A 211 -15.00 17.61 -4.72
CA PHE A 211 -15.66 18.33 -5.80
C PHE A 211 -16.63 17.45 -6.60
N GLN A 212 -16.25 16.21 -6.90
CA GLN A 212 -17.16 15.25 -7.54
C GLN A 212 -18.37 14.97 -6.68
N MET A 213 -18.18 14.76 -5.37
CA MET A 213 -19.26 14.55 -4.41
C MET A 213 -20.23 15.73 -4.34
N SER A 214 -19.75 16.96 -4.52
CA SER A 214 -20.58 18.16 -4.58
C SER A 214 -21.46 18.24 -5.84
N GLN A 215 -21.13 17.51 -6.92
CA GLN A 215 -21.87 17.55 -8.19
C GLN A 215 -22.84 16.38 -8.37
N VAL A 216 -22.74 15.33 -7.55
CA VAL A 216 -23.67 14.19 -7.61
C VAL A 216 -25.01 14.62 -7.00
N SER A 217 -26.07 14.58 -7.80
CA SER A 217 -27.44 14.83 -7.31
C SER A 217 -27.81 13.82 -6.23
N ILE A 218 -28.54 14.30 -5.20
CA ILE A 218 -28.86 13.61 -3.94
C ILE A 218 -29.42 12.18 -4.13
N ASN A 219 -30.00 11.86 -5.29
CA ASN A 219 -30.60 10.57 -5.61
C ASN A 219 -29.62 9.42 -5.95
N TYR A 220 -28.36 9.69 -6.32
CA TYR A 220 -27.36 8.64 -6.64
C TYR A 220 -26.31 8.42 -5.54
N PHE A 221 -26.41 9.20 -4.47
CA PHE A 221 -25.51 9.22 -3.32
C PHE A 221 -25.30 7.84 -2.65
N PRO A 222 -26.34 7.00 -2.40
CA PRO A 222 -26.14 5.72 -1.72
C PRO A 222 -25.52 4.63 -2.63
N LEU A 223 -25.57 4.77 -3.96
CA LEU A 223 -25.11 3.72 -4.88
C LEU A 223 -23.61 3.86 -5.22
N VAL A 224 -23.11 5.09 -5.28
CA VAL A 224 -21.67 5.39 -5.48
C VAL A 224 -20.89 5.28 -4.17
N PHE A 225 -21.48 5.71 -3.05
CA PHE A 225 -20.83 5.71 -1.73
C PHE A 225 -20.82 4.32 -1.05
N SER A 226 -21.86 3.49 -1.25
CA SER A 226 -21.92 2.15 -0.64
C SER A 226 -20.90 1.14 -1.20
N MET A 227 -20.38 1.35 -2.41
CA MET A 227 -19.42 0.41 -3.01
C MET A 227 -17.95 0.68 -2.64
N ARG A 228 -17.57 1.90 -2.22
CA ARG A 228 -16.15 2.26 -2.11
C ARG A 228 -15.64 2.61 -0.70
N VAL A 229 -16.47 3.06 0.23
CA VAL A 229 -15.97 3.57 1.53
C VAL A 229 -16.64 2.94 2.76
N GLN A 230 -17.93 2.59 2.70
CA GLN A 230 -18.69 2.28 3.93
C GLN A 230 -18.48 0.86 4.51
N LYS A 231 -17.93 -0.10 3.76
CA LYS A 231 -17.61 -1.45 4.29
C LYS A 231 -16.32 -1.51 5.11
N CYS A 232 -15.44 -0.51 5.01
CA CYS A 232 -14.17 -0.52 5.74
C CYS A 232 -14.27 0.09 7.14
N CYS A 233 -15.09 1.11 7.35
CA CYS A 233 -15.31 1.68 8.69
C CYS A 233 -16.18 0.78 9.59
N LYS A 234 -17.12 0.02 9.04
CA LYS A 234 -18.01 -0.82 9.86
C LYS A 234 -17.34 -2.06 10.46
N LEU A 235 -16.19 -2.50 9.92
CA LEU A 235 -15.40 -3.61 10.46
C LEU A 235 -14.38 -3.18 11.54
N PHE A 236 -14.14 -1.87 11.70
CA PHE A 236 -13.21 -1.35 12.71
C PHE A 236 -13.92 -0.93 14.01
N CYS A 237 -15.24 -0.69 13.97
CA CYS A 237 -16.01 -0.28 15.15
C CYS A 237 -16.70 -1.43 15.91
N THR A 238 -16.70 -2.67 15.41
CA THR A 238 -17.36 -3.81 16.10
C THR A 238 -16.42 -4.66 16.96
N HIS A 239 -15.24 -4.15 17.33
CA HIS A 239 -14.30 -4.88 18.20
C HIS A 239 -13.65 -3.99 19.27
N GLY A 240 -14.34 -2.93 19.67
CA GLY A 240 -13.88 -2.01 20.69
C GLY A 240 -15.04 -1.55 21.58
N GLU A 241 -15.84 -2.47 22.08
CA GLU A 241 -16.78 -2.23 23.19
C GLU A 241 -17.11 -3.59 23.83
N ASP A 242 -16.35 -3.94 24.86
CA ASP A 242 -16.85 -4.65 26.03
C ASP A 242 -16.16 -4.00 27.26
N PRO A 243 -16.93 -3.36 28.16
CA PRO A 243 -16.42 -2.81 29.41
C PRO A 243 -16.62 -3.81 30.57
N PHE A 244 -15.60 -3.89 31.43
CA PHE A 244 -15.44 -4.72 32.64
C PHE A 244 -15.11 -6.20 32.45
#